data_AF-A0A358Y3X8-F1
#
_entry.id   AF-A0A358Y3X8-F1
#
_cell.length_a   1.000
_cell.length_b   1.000
_cell.length_c   1.000
_cell.angle_alpha   90.00
_cell.angle_beta   90.00
_cell.angle_gamma   90.00
#
_symmetry.space_group_name_H-M   'P 1'
#
loop_
_entity.id
_entity.type
_entity.pdbx_description
1 polymer ?
#
loop_
_entity_poly.entity_id
_entity_poly.type
_entity_poly.pdbx_seq_one_letter_code
_entity_poly.pdbx_strand_id
1 'polypeptide(L)'
;MKSARNIAKNFPSEYKAYLIVVSNSDWYALYNQDNLKFFREDLSIQQGSERIRIDLGLVYIHGEPGENGKIQALLDLHKIPYLNSGVLASSLSFDKWYCNQFLKTFGFKVASSVRLIREQKYNASEILEKLGLPVFVKPCDSGSSYGISKVNTSEELDPAINVAFSEGYSLVIESFLKGVEVTCGVYQNN
;
A
#
# COMPACT_ATOMS: atom_id res chain seq x y z
N MET A 1 -2.71 -4.22 13.10
CA MET A 1 -2.69 -4.27 14.59
C MET A 1 -1.53 -5.07 15.20
N LYS A 2 -1.23 -6.30 14.78
CA LYS A 2 -0.13 -7.10 15.36
C LYS A 2 1.23 -6.38 15.28
N SER A 3 1.59 -5.88 14.09
CA SER A 3 2.84 -5.15 13.84
C SER A 3 2.97 -3.92 14.75
N ALA A 4 1.95 -3.06 14.79
CA ALA A 4 1.92 -1.87 15.64
C ALA A 4 2.11 -2.18 17.14
N ARG A 5 1.47 -3.24 17.67
CA ARG A 5 1.66 -3.67 19.07
C ARG A 5 3.08 -4.15 19.33
N ASN A 6 3.68 -4.88 18.39
CA ASN A 6 5.05 -5.34 18.52
C ASN A 6 6.04 -4.17 18.52
N ILE A 7 5.84 -3.19 17.64
CA ILE A 7 6.68 -1.99 17.59
C ILE A 7 6.56 -1.20 18.89
N ALA A 8 5.34 -0.90 19.35
CA ALA A 8 5.12 -0.17 20.59
C ALA A 8 5.74 -0.86 21.81
N LYS A 9 5.70 -2.20 21.87
CA LYS A 9 6.32 -2.98 22.95
C LYS A 9 7.85 -2.87 22.98
N ASN A 10 8.49 -2.70 21.81
CA ASN A 10 9.94 -2.64 21.68
C ASN A 10 10.44 -1.22 21.36
N PHE A 11 9.59 -0.21 21.50
CA PHE A 11 9.96 1.17 21.23
C PHE A 11 10.84 1.72 22.37
N PRO A 12 11.80 2.61 22.10
CA PRO A 12 12.70 3.11 23.14
C PRO A 12 11.94 3.80 24.27
N SER A 13 12.38 3.56 25.51
CA SER A 13 11.68 3.97 26.73
C SER A 13 11.59 5.48 26.93
N GLU A 14 12.41 6.25 26.21
CA GLU A 14 12.39 7.72 26.26
C GLU A 14 11.14 8.31 25.60
N TYR A 15 10.39 7.51 24.83
CA TYR A 15 9.19 7.92 24.11
C TYR A 15 7.92 7.29 24.68
N LYS A 16 6.81 8.04 24.60
CA LYS A 16 5.47 7.50 24.84
C LYS A 16 4.85 7.02 23.53
N ALA A 17 4.70 5.71 23.38
CA ALA A 17 4.09 5.13 22.18
C ALA A 17 2.56 5.04 22.31
N TYR A 18 1.84 5.85 21.54
CA TYR A 18 0.39 5.76 21.38
C TYR A 18 0.06 5.01 20.08
N LEU A 19 -0.81 4.00 20.15
CA LEU A 19 -1.26 3.31 18.94
C LEU A 19 -2.49 4.01 18.40
N ILE A 20 -2.32 4.80 17.34
CA ILE A 20 -3.45 5.42 16.64
C ILE A 20 -4.08 4.39 15.72
N VAL A 21 -5.33 4.02 16.01
CA VAL A 21 -6.14 3.14 15.18
C VAL A 21 -6.91 3.99 14.18
N VAL A 22 -6.71 3.68 12.91
CA VAL A 22 -7.34 4.35 11.77
C VAL A 22 -8.38 3.41 11.17
N SER A 23 -9.63 3.85 11.13
CA SER A 23 -10.72 3.17 10.42
C SER A 23 -11.50 4.16 9.55
N ASN A 24 -12.41 3.65 8.73
CA ASN A 24 -13.25 4.48 7.86
C ASN A 24 -14.23 5.36 8.66
N SER A 25 -14.70 4.87 9.81
CA SER A 25 -15.69 5.58 10.64
C SER A 25 -15.06 6.41 11.74
N ASP A 26 -13.99 5.93 12.35
CA ASP A 26 -13.42 6.54 13.56
C ASP A 26 -11.91 6.37 13.68
N TRP A 27 -11.29 7.35 14.35
CA TRP A 27 -9.88 7.33 14.71
C TRP A 27 -9.77 7.50 16.23
N TYR A 28 -8.97 6.66 16.86
CA TYR A 28 -8.77 6.70 18.31
C TYR A 28 -7.36 6.25 18.67
N ALA A 29 -6.90 6.63 19.85
CA ALA A 29 -5.59 6.24 20.36
C ALA A 29 -5.73 5.15 21.41
N LEU A 30 -4.81 4.20 21.43
CA LEU A 30 -4.66 3.22 22.50
C LEU A 30 -3.39 3.51 23.28
N TYR A 31 -3.52 3.59 24.59
CA TYR A 31 -2.40 3.74 25.52
C TYR A 31 -2.73 3.04 26.84
N ASN A 32 -1.84 2.19 27.35
CA ASN A 32 -2.06 1.43 28.60
C ASN A 32 -3.43 0.71 28.70
N GLN A 33 -3.94 0.19 27.58
CA GLN A 33 -5.26 -0.46 27.44
C GLN A 33 -6.47 0.48 27.42
N ASP A 34 -6.26 1.79 27.56
CA ASP A 34 -7.32 2.78 27.44
C ASP A 34 -7.58 3.16 25.98
N ASN A 35 -8.86 3.36 25.65
CA ASN A 35 -9.30 4.01 24.42
C ASN A 35 -9.38 5.52 24.66
N LEU A 36 -8.47 6.26 24.06
CA LEU A 36 -8.39 7.71 24.15
C LEU A 36 -8.93 8.34 22.86
N LYS A 37 -9.60 9.49 23.02
CA LYS A 37 -10.09 10.25 21.86
C LYS A 37 -8.91 10.82 21.08
N PHE A 38 -8.90 10.57 19.77
CA PHE A 38 -7.96 11.17 18.84
C PHE A 38 -8.67 12.24 18.00
N PHE A 39 -8.01 13.38 17.82
CA PHE A 39 -8.51 14.50 17.05
C PHE A 39 -7.69 14.62 15.78
N ARG A 40 -8.37 14.43 14.64
CA ARG A 40 -7.73 14.39 13.33
C ARG A 40 -7.32 15.78 12.86
N GLU A 41 -7.99 16.81 13.38
CA GLU A 41 -7.85 18.21 12.98
C GLU A 41 -6.48 18.78 13.35
N ASP A 42 -5.86 18.27 14.41
CA ASP A 42 -4.57 18.74 14.93
C ASP A 42 -3.62 17.58 15.33
N LEU A 43 -4.01 16.34 15.03
CA LEU A 43 -3.27 15.10 15.31
C LEU A 43 -2.88 14.97 16.78
N SER A 44 -3.89 15.07 17.64
CA SER A 44 -3.69 15.07 19.09
C SER A 44 -4.63 14.12 19.83
N ILE A 45 -4.26 13.81 21.08
CA ILE A 45 -4.88 12.80 21.93
C ILE A 45 -5.40 13.49 23.18
N GLN A 46 -6.63 13.16 23.60
CA GLN A 46 -7.14 13.56 24.91
C GLN A 46 -6.72 12.55 25.97
N GLN A 47 -5.95 12.99 26.96
CA GLN A 47 -5.57 12.19 28.12
C GLN A 47 -5.89 12.96 29.40
N GLY A 48 -6.96 12.55 30.10
CA GLY A 48 -7.49 13.35 31.22
C GLY A 48 -7.96 14.73 30.72
N SER A 49 -7.50 15.80 31.38
CA SER A 49 -7.73 17.19 30.95
C SER A 49 -6.71 17.70 29.93
N GLU A 50 -5.66 16.93 29.62
CA GLU A 50 -4.59 17.36 28.74
C GLU A 50 -4.83 16.97 27.28
N ARG A 51 -4.28 17.82 26.41
CA ARG A 51 -4.29 17.66 24.96
C ARG A 51 -2.86 17.44 24.48
N ILE A 52 -2.55 16.24 24.01
CA ILE A 52 -1.18 15.83 23.65
C ILE A 52 -1.10 15.70 22.13
N ARG A 53 -0.33 16.57 21.48
CA ARG A 53 -0.04 16.46 20.03
C ARG A 53 1.06 15.41 19.81
N ILE A 54 0.98 14.67 18.71
CA ILE A 54 2.04 13.71 18.36
C ILE A 54 3.28 14.44 17.84
N ASP A 55 4.47 13.96 18.24
CA ASP A 55 5.74 14.54 17.81
C ASP A 55 6.35 13.81 16.60
N LEU A 56 6.01 12.52 16.42
CA LEU A 56 6.56 11.64 15.39
C LEU A 56 5.52 10.60 14.94
N GLY A 57 5.40 10.39 13.63
CA GLY A 57 4.54 9.38 13.02
C GLY A 57 5.26 8.07 12.69
N LEU A 58 4.68 6.93 13.05
CA LEU A 58 5.09 5.60 12.59
C LEU A 58 3.91 4.94 11.88
N VAL A 59 3.95 4.90 10.56
CA VAL A 59 2.84 4.42 9.73
C VAL A 59 2.98 2.92 9.48
N TYR A 60 2.16 2.13 10.20
CA TYR A 60 2.11 0.66 10.07
C TYR A 60 0.67 0.16 9.82
N ILE A 61 -0.01 0.88 8.93
CA ILE A 61 -1.27 0.47 8.33
C ILE A 61 -0.91 -0.19 6.99
N HIS A 62 -1.30 -1.45 6.80
CA HIS A 62 -1.11 -2.14 5.52
C HIS A 62 -2.23 -1.76 4.55
N GLY A 63 -1.89 -1.58 3.28
CA GLY A 63 -2.80 -1.13 2.25
C GLY A 63 -3.13 0.36 2.36
N GLU A 64 -4.26 0.74 1.76
CA GLU A 64 -4.86 2.05 1.94
C GLU A 64 -5.41 2.21 3.38
N PRO A 65 -5.15 3.33 4.07
CA PRO A 65 -4.43 4.53 3.65
C PRO A 65 -2.93 4.61 4.02
N GLY A 66 -2.34 3.55 4.58
CA GLY A 66 -0.98 3.62 5.14
C GLY A 66 0.16 3.55 4.14
N GLU A 67 0.00 2.77 3.06
CA GLU A 67 1.07 2.49 2.11
C GLU A 67 0.96 3.32 0.83
N ASN A 68 -0.14 4.06 0.63
CA ASN A 68 -0.42 4.81 -0.59
C ASN A 68 -0.13 6.33 -0.52
N GLY A 69 0.51 6.79 0.56
CA GLY A 69 0.90 8.20 0.72
C GLY A 69 -0.14 9.10 1.41
N LYS A 70 -1.37 8.61 1.67
CA LYS A 70 -2.44 9.44 2.26
C LYS A 70 -2.14 9.86 3.71
N ILE A 71 -1.68 8.93 4.54
CA ILE A 71 -1.29 9.24 5.93
C ILE A 71 -0.03 10.11 5.97
N GLN A 72 0.92 9.85 5.08
CA GLN A 72 2.15 10.65 4.94
C GLN A 72 1.82 12.10 4.60
N ALA A 73 0.89 12.33 3.66
CA ALA A 73 0.46 13.67 3.29
C ALA A 73 -0.24 14.40 4.44
N LEU A 74 -1.04 13.69 5.24
CA LEU A 74 -1.65 14.25 6.45
C LEU A 74 -0.57 14.69 7.44
N LEU A 75 0.47 13.88 7.67
CA LEU A 75 1.57 14.22 8.56
C LEU A 75 2.39 15.42 8.04
N ASP A 76 2.66 15.47 6.72
CA ASP A 76 3.33 16.59 6.06
C ASP A 76 2.56 17.91 6.26
N LEU A 77 1.23 17.91 6.08
CA LEU A 77 0.37 19.09 6.29
C LEU A 77 0.46 19.61 7.73
N HIS A 78 0.62 18.72 8.71
CA HIS A 78 0.78 19.06 10.11
C HIS A 78 2.24 19.26 10.53
N LYS A 79 3.20 19.17 9.60
CA LYS A 79 4.65 19.29 9.87
C LYS A 79 5.12 18.30 10.94
N ILE A 80 4.57 17.08 10.92
CA ILE A 80 4.94 16.01 11.84
C ILE A 80 5.90 15.07 11.09
N PRO A 81 7.15 14.89 11.54
CA PRO A 81 8.07 13.95 10.91
C PRO A 81 7.55 12.51 11.04
N TYR A 82 7.99 11.62 10.15
CA TYR A 82 7.68 10.19 10.22
C TYR A 82 8.81 9.32 9.69
N LEU A 83 8.85 8.05 10.12
CA LEU A 83 9.94 7.12 9.80
C LEU A 83 9.83 6.45 8.43
N ASN A 84 8.62 6.33 7.88
CA ASN A 84 8.38 5.62 6.63
C ASN A 84 8.77 6.44 5.39
N SER A 85 8.71 5.82 4.21
CA SER A 85 8.83 6.50 2.92
C SER A 85 7.87 7.71 2.82
N GLY A 86 8.32 8.77 2.13
CA GLY A 86 7.51 9.96 1.88
C GLY A 86 6.38 9.73 0.87
N VAL A 87 5.49 10.73 0.74
CA VAL A 87 4.26 10.67 -0.08
C VAL A 87 4.50 10.12 -1.49
N LEU A 88 5.47 10.67 -2.22
CA LEU A 88 5.76 10.27 -3.60
C LEU A 88 6.22 8.81 -3.68
N ALA A 89 7.14 8.41 -2.82
CA ALA A 89 7.67 7.05 -2.81
C ALA A 89 6.58 6.04 -2.43
N SER A 90 5.78 6.34 -1.41
CA SER A 90 4.63 5.52 -1.02
C SER A 90 3.62 5.37 -2.15
N SER A 91 3.11 6.47 -2.71
CA SER A 91 2.09 6.42 -3.77
C SER A 91 2.59 5.71 -5.04
N LEU A 92 3.84 5.97 -5.45
CA LEU A 92 4.45 5.34 -6.60
C LEU A 92 4.65 3.84 -6.39
N SER A 93 5.17 3.44 -5.23
CA SER A 93 5.44 2.02 -4.92
C SER A 93 4.16 1.20 -4.73
N PHE A 94 3.06 1.85 -4.31
CA PHE A 94 1.78 1.21 -4.09
C PHE A 94 1.05 0.85 -5.41
N ASP A 95 1.18 1.67 -6.45
CA ASP A 95 0.64 1.37 -7.78
C ASP A 95 1.64 0.56 -8.60
N LYS A 96 1.34 -0.74 -8.78
CA LYS A 96 2.22 -1.68 -9.51
C LYS A 96 2.54 -1.24 -10.92
N TRP A 97 1.57 -0.66 -11.63
CA TRP A 97 1.80 -0.22 -13.01
C TRP A 97 2.78 0.94 -13.04
N TYR A 98 2.52 2.00 -12.27
CA TYR A 98 3.36 3.19 -12.26
C TYR A 98 4.74 2.90 -11.68
N CYS A 99 4.83 2.10 -10.62
CA CYS A 99 6.10 1.60 -10.08
C CYS A 99 6.94 0.93 -11.18
N ASN A 100 6.36 -0.03 -11.90
CA ASN A 100 7.07 -0.75 -12.95
C ASN A 100 7.44 0.17 -14.13
N GLN A 101 6.57 1.10 -14.55
CA GLN A 101 6.92 2.05 -15.61
C GLN A 101 8.06 2.97 -15.18
N PHE A 102 8.06 3.44 -13.93
CA PHE A 102 9.13 4.27 -13.38
C PHE A 102 10.44 3.48 -13.33
N LEU A 103 10.45 2.27 -12.79
CA LEU A 103 11.65 1.44 -12.74
C LEU A 103 12.24 1.15 -14.13
N LYS A 104 11.40 0.96 -15.17
CA LYS A 104 11.86 0.80 -16.55
C LYS A 104 12.67 1.99 -17.05
N THR A 105 12.34 3.22 -16.66
CA THR A 105 13.07 4.41 -17.13
C THR A 105 14.51 4.45 -16.60
N PHE A 106 14.80 3.75 -15.50
CA PHE A 106 16.14 3.57 -14.94
C PHE A 106 16.83 2.28 -15.41
N GLY A 107 16.25 1.56 -16.39
CA GLY A 107 16.85 0.35 -16.95
C GLY A 107 16.63 -0.93 -16.13
N PHE A 108 15.78 -0.90 -15.11
CA PHE A 108 15.40 -2.13 -14.40
C PHE A 108 14.54 -3.02 -15.29
N LYS A 109 14.84 -4.33 -15.26
CA LYS A 109 14.03 -5.35 -15.92
C LYS A 109 12.80 -5.63 -15.06
N VAL A 110 11.63 -5.38 -15.62
CA VAL A 110 10.33 -5.73 -15.03
C VAL A 110 9.52 -6.55 -16.02
N ALA A 111 8.46 -7.23 -15.57
CA ALA A 111 7.61 -8.02 -16.44
C ALA A 111 7.04 -7.17 -17.60
N SER A 112 6.90 -7.80 -18.77
CA SER A 112 6.07 -7.23 -19.83
C SER A 112 4.65 -7.12 -19.32
N SER A 113 4.00 -5.98 -19.58
CA SER A 113 2.71 -5.70 -18.98
C SER A 113 1.81 -4.83 -19.84
N VAL A 114 0.50 -4.98 -19.60
CA VAL A 114 -0.58 -4.15 -20.14
C VAL A 114 -1.40 -3.62 -18.98
N ARG A 115 -1.77 -2.33 -19.03
CA ARG A 115 -2.71 -1.73 -18.08
C ARG A 115 -4.10 -1.70 -18.68
N LEU A 116 -5.09 -2.06 -17.88
CA LEU A 116 -6.50 -1.84 -18.19
C LEU A 116 -7.12 -0.91 -17.15
N ILE A 117 -7.99 -0.02 -17.61
CA ILE A 117 -8.84 0.82 -16.77
C ILE A 117 -10.26 0.28 -16.87
N ARG A 118 -11.06 0.38 -15.81
CA ARG A 118 -12.46 -0.04 -15.82
C ARG A 118 -13.21 0.59 -17.00
N GLU A 119 -14.06 -0.19 -17.66
CA GLU A 119 -14.82 0.19 -18.87
C GLU A 119 -13.97 0.49 -20.12
N GLN A 120 -12.64 0.40 -20.04
CA GLN A 120 -11.79 0.47 -21.23
C GLN A 120 -12.00 -0.78 -22.09
N LYS A 121 -12.28 -0.57 -23.38
CA LYS A 121 -12.31 -1.67 -24.35
C LYS A 121 -10.91 -2.28 -24.49
N TYR A 122 -10.84 -3.61 -24.56
CA TYR A 122 -9.62 -4.36 -24.76
C TYR A 122 -9.84 -5.53 -25.72
N ASN A 123 -8.76 -6.03 -26.29
CA ASN A 123 -8.75 -7.24 -27.10
C ASN A 123 -7.92 -8.31 -26.38
N ALA A 124 -8.59 -9.35 -25.88
CA ALA A 124 -7.95 -10.43 -25.14
C ALA A 124 -6.84 -11.12 -25.95
N SER A 125 -7.07 -11.35 -27.24
CA SER A 125 -6.10 -12.02 -28.12
C SER A 125 -4.83 -11.18 -28.29
N GLU A 126 -4.96 -9.86 -28.49
CA GLU A 126 -3.79 -8.95 -28.60
C GLU A 126 -2.98 -8.90 -27.29
N ILE A 127 -3.66 -8.92 -26.14
CA ILE A 127 -3.00 -8.95 -24.83
C ILE A 127 -2.18 -10.24 -24.70
N LEU A 128 -2.78 -11.39 -25.03
CA LEU A 128 -2.12 -12.69 -24.89
C LEU A 128 -1.02 -12.91 -25.92
N GLU A 129 -1.17 -12.40 -27.15
CA GLU A 129 -0.11 -12.40 -28.15
C GLU A 129 1.12 -11.62 -27.67
N LYS A 130 0.89 -10.46 -27.03
CA LYS A 130 1.96 -9.61 -26.50
C LYS A 130 2.66 -10.20 -25.27
N LEU A 131 1.89 -10.77 -24.35
CA LEU A 131 2.40 -11.17 -23.03
C LEU A 131 2.82 -12.64 -22.95
N GLY A 132 2.20 -13.50 -23.75
CA GLY A 132 2.33 -14.95 -23.65
C GLY A 132 1.68 -15.52 -22.38
N LEU A 133 1.25 -16.77 -22.45
CA LEU A 133 0.72 -17.49 -21.29
C LEU A 133 1.84 -18.22 -20.51
N PRO A 134 1.72 -18.35 -19.18
CA PRO A 134 0.66 -17.78 -18.35
C PRO A 134 0.86 -16.28 -18.10
N VAL A 135 -0.23 -15.58 -17.77
CA VAL A 135 -0.20 -14.19 -17.30
C VAL A 135 -0.72 -14.09 -15.87
N PHE A 136 -0.35 -13.03 -15.16
CA PHE A 136 -1.01 -12.64 -13.91
C PHE A 136 -1.87 -11.41 -14.13
N VAL A 137 -3.12 -11.45 -13.66
CA VAL A 137 -4.03 -10.30 -13.62
C VAL A 137 -4.09 -9.81 -12.17
N LYS A 138 -3.87 -8.52 -11.93
CA LYS A 138 -3.77 -7.92 -10.58
C LYS A 138 -4.39 -6.52 -10.57
N PRO A 139 -5.05 -6.08 -9.47
CA PRO A 139 -5.34 -4.66 -9.26
C PRO A 139 -4.04 -3.87 -9.08
N CYS A 140 -3.97 -2.67 -9.65
CA CYS A 140 -2.80 -1.81 -9.56
C CYS A 140 -2.50 -1.41 -8.10
N ASP A 141 -3.54 -1.07 -7.34
CA ASP A 141 -3.54 -0.39 -6.05
C ASP A 141 -3.92 -1.29 -4.84
N SER A 142 -3.62 -2.59 -4.93
CA SER A 142 -3.91 -3.59 -3.87
C SER A 142 -2.63 -4.21 -3.28
N GLY A 143 -2.58 -4.40 -1.95
CA GLY A 143 -1.37 -4.86 -1.24
C GLY A 143 -1.41 -6.27 -0.63
N SER A 144 -2.40 -7.13 -0.93
CA SER A 144 -2.57 -8.38 -0.16
C SER A 144 -3.10 -9.56 -0.97
N SER A 145 -2.67 -9.69 -2.22
CA SER A 145 -3.08 -10.76 -3.16
C SER A 145 -4.58 -10.84 -3.47
N TYR A 146 -5.40 -9.94 -2.94
CA TYR A 146 -6.80 -9.79 -3.30
C TYR A 146 -6.93 -9.38 -4.78
N GLY A 147 -7.82 -10.06 -5.50
CA GLY A 147 -8.05 -9.83 -6.92
C GLY A 147 -6.92 -10.32 -7.84
N ILE A 148 -5.93 -11.07 -7.32
CA ILE A 148 -4.85 -11.61 -8.15
C ILE A 148 -5.25 -12.98 -8.71
N SER A 149 -5.04 -13.17 -10.01
CA SER A 149 -5.28 -14.45 -10.69
C SER A 149 -4.12 -14.80 -11.62
N LYS A 150 -3.74 -16.08 -11.62
CA LYS A 150 -2.84 -16.65 -12.63
C LYS A 150 -3.69 -17.30 -13.72
N VAL A 151 -3.53 -16.82 -14.94
CA VAL A 151 -4.27 -17.23 -16.13
C VAL A 151 -3.35 -18.10 -16.97
N ASN A 152 -3.72 -19.37 -17.15
CA ASN A 152 -2.94 -20.36 -17.89
C ASN A 152 -3.51 -20.64 -19.29
N THR A 153 -4.80 -20.35 -19.50
CA THR A 153 -5.47 -20.49 -20.79
C THR A 153 -6.18 -19.20 -21.20
N SER A 154 -6.57 -19.08 -22.46
CA SER A 154 -7.18 -17.83 -22.95
C SER A 154 -8.57 -17.57 -22.37
N GLU A 155 -9.30 -18.63 -22.06
CA GLU A 155 -10.67 -18.60 -21.54
C GLU A 155 -10.71 -18.11 -20.07
N GLU A 156 -9.60 -18.22 -19.35
CA GLU A 156 -9.46 -17.77 -17.97
C GLU A 156 -9.23 -16.26 -17.85
N LEU A 157 -8.91 -15.55 -18.94
CA LEU A 157 -8.52 -14.14 -18.89
C LEU A 157 -9.67 -13.22 -18.49
N ASP A 158 -10.82 -13.30 -19.15
CA ASP A 158 -11.97 -12.43 -18.85
C ASP A 158 -12.52 -12.65 -17.42
N PRO A 159 -12.69 -13.90 -16.94
CA PRO A 159 -13.00 -14.15 -15.53
C PRO A 159 -12.00 -13.50 -14.56
N ALA A 160 -10.70 -13.62 -14.83
CA ALA A 160 -9.65 -13.02 -13.99
C ALA A 160 -9.69 -11.49 -14.00
N ILE A 161 -9.97 -10.87 -15.15
CA ILE A 161 -10.17 -9.42 -15.28
C ILE A 161 -11.37 -8.96 -14.45
N ASN A 162 -12.49 -9.67 -14.53
CA ASN A 162 -13.69 -9.35 -13.75
C ASN A 162 -13.44 -9.44 -12.23
N VAL A 163 -12.74 -10.49 -11.79
CA VAL A 163 -12.34 -10.64 -10.38
C VAL A 163 -11.41 -9.50 -9.95
N ALA A 164 -10.43 -9.12 -10.76
CA ALA A 164 -9.53 -8.04 -10.39
C ALA A 164 -10.25 -6.67 -10.36
N PHE A 165 -11.24 -6.44 -11.23
CA PHE A 165 -12.07 -5.25 -11.21
C PHE A 165 -13.07 -5.20 -10.04
N SER A 166 -13.37 -6.29 -9.34
CA SER A 166 -14.15 -6.18 -8.09
C SER A 166 -13.36 -5.46 -7.00
N GLU A 167 -12.03 -5.50 -7.07
CA GLU A 167 -11.14 -4.96 -6.04
C GLU A 167 -10.56 -3.58 -6.37
N GLY A 168 -10.44 -3.21 -7.65
CA GLY A 168 -9.77 -1.98 -8.07
C GLY A 168 -10.34 -1.34 -9.34
N TYR A 169 -9.96 -0.08 -9.58
CA TYR A 169 -10.40 0.68 -10.76
C TYR A 169 -9.47 0.49 -11.97
N SER A 170 -8.20 0.16 -11.74
CA SER A 170 -7.25 -0.16 -12.81
C SER A 170 -6.45 -1.42 -12.47
N LEU A 171 -6.11 -2.16 -13.52
CA LEU A 171 -5.47 -3.46 -13.44
C LEU A 171 -4.15 -3.44 -14.20
N VAL A 172 -3.26 -4.33 -13.79
CA VAL A 172 -2.08 -4.70 -14.55
C VAL A 172 -2.16 -6.19 -14.89
N ILE A 173 -1.93 -6.50 -16.17
CA ILE A 173 -1.76 -7.85 -16.68
C ILE A 173 -0.27 -8.02 -16.99
N GLU A 174 0.38 -8.97 -16.35
CA GLU A 174 1.83 -9.16 -16.42
C GLU A 174 2.18 -10.54 -16.97
N SER A 175 3.19 -10.62 -17.84
CA SER A 175 3.77 -11.90 -18.28
C SER A 175 4.33 -12.67 -17.08
N PHE A 176 4.18 -13.99 -17.07
CA PHE A 176 4.78 -14.83 -16.03
C PHE A 176 6.32 -14.79 -16.06
N LEU A 177 6.92 -14.48 -14.92
CA LEU A 177 8.36 -14.55 -14.73
C LEU A 177 8.72 -15.88 -14.05
N LYS A 178 9.34 -16.80 -14.79
CA LYS A 178 9.80 -18.09 -14.25
C LYS A 178 11.11 -17.90 -13.50
N GLY A 179 11.12 -18.15 -12.19
CA GLY A 179 12.31 -18.05 -11.37
C GLY A 179 12.04 -18.24 -9.88
N VAL A 180 13.04 -17.89 -9.08
CA VAL A 180 12.96 -17.87 -7.62
C VAL A 180 12.66 -16.44 -7.16
N GLU A 181 11.70 -16.29 -6.25
CA GLU A 181 11.41 -15.01 -5.60
C GLU A 181 12.42 -14.76 -4.47
N VAL A 182 13.00 -13.56 -4.42
CA VAL A 182 13.97 -13.15 -3.40
C VAL A 182 13.59 -11.79 -2.84
N THR A 183 13.80 -11.60 -1.53
CA THR A 183 13.44 -10.36 -0.81
C THR A 183 14.67 -9.78 -0.14
N CYS A 184 14.89 -8.46 -0.29
CA CYS A 184 15.99 -7.73 0.31
C CYS A 184 15.46 -6.56 1.15
N GLY A 185 15.81 -6.54 2.43
CA GLY A 185 15.51 -5.41 3.31
C GLY A 185 16.51 -4.29 3.10
N VAL A 186 16.02 -3.07 2.89
CA VAL A 186 16.84 -1.86 2.74
C VAL A 186 16.43 -0.86 3.82
N TYR A 187 17.42 -0.24 4.45
CA TYR A 187 17.21 0.89 5.35
C TYR A 187 18.23 1.98 5.03
N GLN A 188 17.86 3.22 5.32
CA GLN A 188 18.75 4.37 5.21
C GLN A 188 18.93 4.95 6.61
N ASN A 189 20.18 5.22 6.98
CA ASN A 189 20.48 6.05 8.13
C ASN A 189 20.56 7.50 7.64
N ASN A 190 19.80 8.39 8.25
CA ASN A 190 19.84 9.83 7.98
C ASN A 190 20.82 10.51 8.94
#